data_AF-G4ZVK9-F1
#
_entry.id   AF-G4ZVK9-F1
#
_cell.length_a   1.000
_cell.length_b   1.000
_cell.length_c   1.000
_cell.angle_alpha   90.00
_cell.angle_beta   90.00
_cell.angle_gamma   90.00
#
_symmetry.space_group_name_H-M   'P 1'
#
loop_
_entity.id
_entity.type
_entity.pdbx_description
1 polymer ?
#
loop_
_entity_poly.entity_id
_entity_poly.type
_entity_poly.pdbx_seq_one_letter_code
_entity_poly.pdbx_strand_id
1 'polypeptide(L)'
;SPLPPTTDAGTRLSRAHRAKVCQGLLMSRLKAIEAMKNRLDKITKYSFKLLNERVDLATMLTDEKEEAVRLATVLWVSGRKTGYMVSYGVMLQQCLEALLE
;
A
#
# COMPACT_ATOMS: atom_id res chain seq x y z
N SER A 1 46.38 -9.75 -61.56
CA SER A 1 45.33 -10.39 -60.74
C SER A 1 44.39 -9.33 -60.20
N PRO A 2 43.05 -9.49 -60.30
CA PRO A 2 42.12 -8.51 -59.74
C PRO A 2 42.13 -8.57 -58.21
N LEU A 3 42.13 -7.41 -57.56
CA LEU A 3 42.06 -7.25 -56.11
C LEU A 3 40.70 -7.76 -55.57
N PRO A 4 40.65 -8.35 -54.36
CA PRO A 4 39.41 -8.86 -53.80
C PRO A 4 38.43 -7.71 -53.50
N PRO A 5 37.12 -7.93 -53.68
CA PRO A 5 36.12 -6.89 -53.44
C PRO A 5 36.12 -6.50 -51.96
N THR A 6 36.19 -5.20 -51.74
CA THR A 6 36.27 -4.54 -50.45
C THR A 6 35.13 -4.90 -49.50
N THR A 7 35.53 -5.08 -48.25
CA THR A 7 34.86 -5.37 -46.96
C THR A 7 33.66 -4.48 -46.60
N ASP A 8 32.74 -4.21 -47.53
CA ASP A 8 31.58 -3.34 -47.29
C ASP A 8 30.32 -4.12 -46.86
N ALA A 9 30.16 -5.36 -47.37
CA ALA A 9 29.06 -6.24 -47.02
C ALA A 9 29.08 -6.67 -45.53
N GLY A 10 30.26 -7.00 -44.99
CA GLY A 10 30.43 -7.40 -43.59
C GLY A 10 30.07 -6.28 -42.60
N THR A 11 30.43 -5.04 -42.94
CA THR A 11 30.15 -3.85 -42.13
C THR A 11 28.65 -3.53 -42.11
N ARG A 12 27.96 -3.70 -43.25
CA ARG A 12 26.51 -3.50 -43.37
C ARG A 12 25.71 -4.58 -42.63
N LEU A 13 26.10 -5.85 -42.74
CA LEU A 13 25.50 -6.96 -41.99
C LEU A 13 25.65 -6.78 -40.48
N SER A 14 26.83 -6.35 -40.03
CA SER A 14 27.12 -6.04 -38.62
C SER A 14 26.25 -4.89 -38.09
N ARG A 15 26.06 -3.83 -38.88
CA ARG A 15 25.18 -2.69 -38.51
C ARG A 15 23.71 -3.12 -38.41
N ALA A 16 23.21 -3.88 -39.39
CA ALA A 16 21.84 -4.37 -39.39
C ALA A 16 21.55 -5.29 -38.19
N HIS A 17 22.52 -6.14 -37.82
CA HIS A 17 22.42 -6.99 -36.63
C HIS A 17 22.32 -6.15 -35.35
N ARG A 18 23.20 -5.16 -35.15
CA ARG A 18 23.12 -4.25 -33.99
C ARG A 18 21.79 -3.51 -33.92
N ALA A 19 21.29 -3.02 -35.06
CA ALA A 19 19.99 -2.35 -35.11
C ALA A 19 18.85 -3.27 -34.66
N LYS A 20 18.83 -4.54 -35.10
CA LYS A 20 17.85 -5.54 -34.65
C LYS A 20 17.95 -5.81 -33.14
N VAL A 21 19.16 -5.93 -32.60
CA VAL A 21 19.37 -6.12 -31.15
C VAL A 21 18.85 -4.91 -30.36
N CYS A 22 19.21 -3.68 -30.78
CA CYS A 22 18.72 -2.46 -30.15
C CYS A 22 17.19 -2.37 -30.20
N GLN A 23 16.57 -2.68 -31.34
CA GLN A 23 15.13 -2.70 -31.48
C GLN A 23 14.48 -3.71 -30.52
N GLY A 24 15.03 -4.92 -30.40
CA GLY A 24 14.55 -5.93 -29.46
C GLY A 24 14.64 -5.48 -28.00
N LEU A 25 15.75 -4.84 -27.62
CA LEU A 25 15.94 -4.29 -26.28
C LEU A 25 14.94 -3.17 -25.99
N LEU A 26 14.72 -2.25 -26.93
CA LEU A 26 13.74 -1.17 -26.78
C LEU A 26 12.32 -1.71 -26.61
N MET A 27 11.92 -2.69 -27.42
CA MET A 27 10.61 -3.34 -27.30
C MET A 27 10.44 -4.05 -25.95
N SER A 28 11.49 -4.72 -25.47
CA SER A 28 11.48 -5.35 -24.14
C SER A 28 11.32 -4.32 -23.02
N ARG A 29 12.06 -3.20 -23.11
CA ARG A 29 11.94 -2.09 -22.15
C ARG A 29 10.54 -1.47 -22.17
N LEU A 30 9.95 -1.28 -23.34
CA LEU A 30 8.60 -0.75 -23.47
C LEU A 30 7.57 -1.64 -22.77
N LYS A 31 7.64 -2.96 -22.99
CA LYS A 31 6.78 -3.95 -22.32
C LYS A 31 6.96 -3.93 -20.80
N ALA A 32 8.19 -3.78 -20.32
CA ALA A 32 8.47 -3.68 -18.89
C ALA A 32 7.84 -2.41 -18.28
N ILE A 33 7.93 -1.27 -18.97
CA ILE A 33 7.30 0.00 -18.55
C ILE A 33 5.78 -0.14 -18.48
N GLU A 34 5.16 -0.76 -19.48
CA GLU A 34 3.72 -1.01 -19.49
C GLU A 34 3.29 -1.93 -18.34
N ALA A 35 4.04 -2.98 -18.06
CA ALA A 35 3.80 -3.84 -16.91
C ALA A 35 3.93 -3.10 -15.57
N MET A 36 4.93 -2.22 -15.44
CA MET A 36 5.10 -1.37 -14.25
C MET A 36 3.92 -0.39 -14.09
N LYS A 37 3.46 0.24 -15.17
CA LYS A 37 2.28 1.11 -15.17
C LYS A 37 1.04 0.36 -14.65
N ASN A 38 0.79 -0.84 -15.16
CA ASN A 38 -0.35 -1.66 -14.74
C ASN A 38 -0.26 -2.10 -13.27
N ARG A 39 0.95 -2.38 -12.76
CA ARG A 39 1.15 -2.67 -11.34
C ARG A 39 0.91 -1.44 -10.47
N LEU A 40 1.37 -0.28 -10.90
CA LEU A 40 1.16 0.97 -10.17
C LEU A 40 -0.32 1.33 -10.08
N ASP A 41 -1.07 1.20 -11.18
CA ASP A 41 -2.52 1.41 -11.20
C ASP A 41 -3.26 0.52 -10.18
N LYS A 42 -2.91 -0.77 -10.13
CA LYS A 42 -3.44 -1.70 -9.13
C LYS A 42 -3.10 -1.26 -7.70
N ILE A 43 -1.84 -0.90 -7.45
CA ILE A 43 -1.40 -0.42 -6.12
C ILE A 43 -2.22 0.81 -5.73
N THR A 44 -2.34 1.81 -6.60
CA THR A 44 -3.13 3.03 -6.34
C THR A 44 -4.58 2.70 -6.00
N LYS A 45 -5.22 1.81 -6.75
CA LYS A 45 -6.60 1.38 -6.49
C LYS A 45 -6.74 0.73 -5.10
N TYR A 46 -5.84 -0.17 -4.73
CA TYR A 46 -5.88 -0.82 -3.41
C TYR A 46 -5.54 0.14 -2.27
N SER A 47 -4.58 1.06 -2.48
CA SER A 47 -4.24 2.09 -1.50
C SER A 47 -5.43 3.00 -1.20
N PHE A 48 -6.21 3.39 -2.23
CA PHE A 48 -7.41 4.19 -2.02
C PHE A 48 -8.49 3.42 -1.25
N LYS A 49 -8.71 2.15 -1.58
CA LYS A 49 -9.64 1.29 -0.83
C LYS A 49 -9.24 1.17 0.64
N LEU A 50 -7.96 0.92 0.91
CA LEU A 50 -7.44 0.82 2.28
C LEU A 50 -7.59 2.14 3.05
N LEU A 51 -7.41 3.29 2.38
CA LEU A 51 -7.60 4.59 3.01
C LEU A 51 -9.07 4.79 3.43
N ASN A 52 -10.02 4.42 2.58
CA ASN A 52 -11.45 4.51 2.90
C ASN A 52 -11.81 3.58 4.07
N GLU A 53 -11.36 2.32 4.06
CA GLU A 53 -11.59 1.39 5.16
C GLU A 53 -11.01 1.90 6.49
N ARG A 54 -9.87 2.61 6.45
CA ARG A 54 -9.30 3.27 7.65
C ARG A 54 -10.15 4.43 8.14
N VAL A 55 -10.76 5.21 7.25
CA VAL A 55 -11.67 6.30 7.63
C VAL A 55 -12.92 5.73 8.29
N ASP A 56 -13.49 4.66 7.75
CA ASP A 56 -14.65 3.98 8.33
C ASP A 56 -14.32 3.42 9.72
N LEU A 57 -13.15 2.77 9.86
CA LEU A 57 -12.69 2.26 11.15
C LEU A 57 -12.47 3.37 12.19
N ALA A 58 -11.89 4.51 11.79
CA ALA A 58 -11.70 5.65 12.67
C ALA A 58 -13.04 6.26 13.14
N THR A 59 -14.05 6.24 12.26
CA THR A 59 -15.40 6.68 12.59
C THR A 59 -16.02 5.75 13.62
N MET A 60 -16.02 4.43 13.37
CA MET A 60 -16.53 3.44 14.31
C MET A 60 -15.83 3.50 15.68
N LEU A 61 -14.51 3.72 15.71
CA LEU A 61 -13.77 3.87 16.96
C LEU A 61 -14.15 5.15 17.72
N THR A 62 -14.47 6.23 17.01
CA THR A 62 -14.92 7.48 17.62
C THR A 62 -16.30 7.30 18.24
N ASP A 63 -17.22 6.64 17.54
CA ASP A 63 -18.56 6.33 18.03
C ASP A 63 -18.50 5.43 19.28
N GLU A 64 -17.68 4.37 19.23
CA GLU A 64 -17.48 3.47 20.38
C GLU A 64 -16.88 4.24 21.58
N LYS A 65 -15.92 5.14 21.35
CA LYS A 65 -15.37 5.99 22.39
C LYS A 65 -16.42 6.91 23.01
N GLU A 66 -17.31 7.50 22.21
CA GLU A 66 -18.38 8.36 22.70
C GLU A 66 -19.38 7.57 23.57
N GLU A 67 -19.79 6.38 23.13
CA GLU A 67 -20.65 5.51 23.93
C GLU A 67 -19.97 5.06 25.23
N ALA A 68 -18.66 4.74 25.18
CA ALA A 68 -17.89 4.38 26.36
C ALA A 68 -17.81 5.54 27.38
N VAL A 69 -17.63 6.78 26.90
CA VAL A 69 -17.68 8.00 27.74
C VAL A 69 -19.07 8.22 28.34
N ARG A 70 -20.14 8.01 27.55
CA ARG A 70 -21.52 8.09 28.05
C ARG A 70 -21.78 7.07 29.14
N LEU A 71 -21.38 5.81 28.94
CA LEU A 71 -21.50 4.74 29.94
C LEU A 71 -20.70 5.08 31.21
N ALA A 72 -19.45 5.55 31.07
CA ALA A 72 -18.64 5.97 32.21
C ALA A 72 -19.28 7.12 32.99
N THR A 73 -19.92 8.07 32.29
CA THR A 73 -20.64 9.18 32.92
C THR A 73 -21.86 8.69 33.70
N VAL A 74 -22.67 7.78 33.12
CA VAL A 74 -23.82 7.16 33.81
C VAL A 74 -23.35 6.37 35.03
N LEU A 75 -22.29 5.58 34.89
CA LEU A 75 -21.69 4.83 35.99
C LEU A 75 -21.09 5.74 37.07
N TRP A 76 -20.49 6.87 36.71
CA TRP A 76 -20.00 7.88 37.66
C TRP A 76 -21.17 8.49 38.45
N VAL A 77 -22.25 8.88 37.75
CA VAL A 77 -23.47 9.43 38.37
C VAL A 77 -24.11 8.39 39.31
N SER A 78 -24.07 7.11 38.95
CA SER A 78 -24.57 6.01 39.77
C SER A 78 -23.63 5.65 40.94
N GLY A 79 -22.31 5.65 40.71
CA GLY A 79 -21.25 5.28 41.66
C GLY A 79 -20.96 6.32 42.73
N ARG A 80 -21.33 7.59 42.49
CA ARG A 80 -21.38 8.62 43.55
C ARG A 80 -22.30 8.24 44.72
N LYS A 81 -23.21 7.28 44.53
CA LYS A 81 -24.04 6.71 45.62
C LYS A 81 -23.40 5.55 46.39
N THR A 82 -22.35 4.89 45.87
CA THR A 82 -21.89 3.58 46.41
C THR A 82 -20.43 3.49 46.86
N GLY A 83 -19.64 4.57 46.79
CA GLY A 83 -18.42 4.73 47.60
C GLY A 83 -17.19 3.88 47.22
N TYR A 84 -17.26 3.00 46.22
CA TYR A 84 -16.11 2.23 45.74
C TYR A 84 -16.06 2.27 44.21
N MET A 85 -14.99 2.83 43.63
CA MET A 85 -14.83 2.91 42.18
C MET A 85 -13.40 2.55 41.80
N VAL A 86 -13.22 1.41 41.11
CA VAL A 86 -11.98 1.13 40.36
C VAL A 86 -11.95 2.11 39.19
N SER A 87 -10.83 2.82 39.03
CA SER A 87 -10.68 3.86 38.00
C SER A 87 -10.96 3.29 36.61
N TYR A 88 -11.86 3.95 35.87
CA TYR A 88 -12.20 3.62 34.48
C TYR A 88 -10.96 3.47 33.58
N GLY A 89 -9.90 4.24 33.84
CA GLY A 89 -8.64 4.12 33.11
C GLY A 89 -7.93 2.77 33.28
N VAL A 90 -8.01 2.16 34.47
CA VAL A 90 -7.44 0.83 34.73
C VAL A 90 -8.21 -0.25 33.98
N MET A 91 -9.54 -0.12 33.93
CA MET A 91 -10.40 -1.07 33.22
C MET A 91 -10.19 -0.98 31.70
N LEU A 92 -10.02 0.23 31.16
CA LEU A 92 -9.76 0.44 29.74
C LEU A 92 -8.39 -0.11 29.32
N GLN A 93 -7.39 0.06 30.17
CA GLN A 93 -6.05 -0.48 29.93
C GLN A 93 -6.04 -2.01 29.94
N GLN A 94 -6.78 -2.64 30.85
CA GLN A 94 -6.94 -4.11 30.87
C GLN A 94 -7.66 -4.64 29.63
N CYS A 95 -8.69 -3.94 29.14
CA CYS A 95 -9.36 -4.32 27.89
C CYS A 95 -8.43 -4.19 26.67
N LEU A 96 -7.58 -3.15 26.65
CA LEU A 96 -6.60 -2.96 25.59
C LEU A 96 -5.50 -4.04 25.62
N GLU A 97 -5.02 -4.41 26.81
CA GLU A 97 -4.04 -5.49 26.97
C GLU A 97 -4.60 -6.85 26.52
N ALA A 98 -5.85 -7.18 26.86
CA ALA A 98 -6.51 -8.42 26.44
C ALA A 98 -6.83 -8.51 24.94
N LEU A 99 -6.90 -7.38 24.23
CA LEU A 99 -7.09 -7.33 22.78
C LEU A 99 -5.77 -7.44 21.99
N LEU A 100 -4.62 -7.30 22.67
CA LEU A 100 -3.29 -7.32 22.08
C LEU A 100 -2.52 -8.64 22.33
N GLU A 101 -3.04 -9.52 23.19
CA GLU A 101 -2.65 -10.94 23.30
C GLU A 101 -3.39 -11.82 22.27
#